data_AF-A0A4Z1CAK6-F1
#
_entry.id   AF-A0A4Z1CAK6-F1
#
_cell.length_a   1.000
_cell.length_b   1.000
_cell.length_c   1.000
_cell.angle_alpha   90.00
_cell.angle_beta   90.00
_cell.angle_gamma   90.00
#
_symmetry.space_group_name_H-M   'P 1'
#
loop_
_entity.id
_entity.type
_entity.pdbx_description
1 polymer ?
#
loop_
_entity_poly.entity_id
_entity_poly.type
_entity_poly.pdbx_seq_one_letter_code
_entity_poly.pdbx_strand_id
1 'polypeptide(L)'
;AARVLGWQGDPSPSAASVPLRLCGALHALVLTEAAPDLARAYAAAEVPAGLLEDVLHAHDAAILDWLDSPPQTNEVARSAALIGAARFLRGLAPLPLRLQELGASAGLNLNFDRYHLQDGGTGVRLAPDWQGDLPQGTIEVASRRGVDLNPLDPDRDGLRLMAYCWADQSARMARLRAALDLTRRDPPPVDRGDAGDWLTDQLAQPAPGALTMVFHTIAAQYFPPATAQACATALARAGAAATPEAPLAHVEMEADGGEGAALRLTLWDGARRHWALGRADFHGRWIRWQPRQM
;
A
#
# COMPACT_ATOMS: atom_id res chain seq x y z
N ALA A 1 21.03 11.20 20.25
CA ALA A 1 20.11 12.10 20.99
C ALA A 1 19.90 13.46 20.31
N ALA A 2 20.96 14.25 20.04
CA ALA A 2 20.84 15.61 19.50
C ALA A 2 19.98 15.72 18.22
N ARG A 3 20.14 14.80 17.26
CA ARG A 3 19.33 14.78 16.03
C ARG A 3 17.82 14.62 16.26
N VAL A 4 17.44 13.77 17.23
CA VAL A 4 16.02 13.50 17.54
C VAL A 4 15.42 14.66 18.35
N LEU A 5 16.14 15.17 19.35
CA LEU A 5 15.67 16.27 20.19
C LEU A 5 15.68 17.63 19.45
N GLY A 6 16.58 17.81 18.48
CA GLY A 6 16.67 18.99 17.63
C GLY A 6 16.00 18.83 16.26
N TRP A 7 15.07 17.87 16.12
CA TRP A 7 14.40 17.59 14.86
C TRP A 7 13.67 18.83 14.32
N GLN A 8 13.82 19.11 13.03
CA GLN A 8 13.15 20.24 12.38
C GLN A 8 11.75 19.80 11.94
N GLY A 9 10.72 20.49 12.43
CA GLY A 9 9.32 20.10 12.25
C GLY A 9 8.79 19.23 13.39
N ASP A 10 7.61 18.64 13.22
CA ASP A 10 6.99 17.80 14.25
C ASP A 10 7.57 16.36 14.21
N PRO A 11 8.31 15.91 15.24
CA PRO A 11 8.88 14.57 15.29
C PRO A 11 7.84 13.48 15.67
N SER A 12 6.62 13.87 16.04
CA SER A 12 5.59 12.97 16.57
C SER A 12 5.14 11.91 15.54
N PRO A 13 4.50 10.82 16.00
CA PRO A 13 3.89 9.82 15.11
C PRO A 13 2.84 10.40 14.14
N SER A 14 2.30 11.60 14.41
CA SER A 14 1.32 12.27 13.56
C SER A 14 1.94 13.04 12.39
N ALA A 15 3.28 13.18 12.36
CA ALA A 15 4.00 13.89 11.31
C ALA A 15 5.25 13.10 10.86
N ALA A 16 6.45 13.49 11.27
CA ALA A 16 7.68 12.87 10.77
C ALA A 16 7.90 11.43 11.29
N SER A 17 7.21 11.05 12.37
CA SER A 17 7.27 9.74 13.02
C SER A 17 8.71 9.29 13.30
N VAL A 18 9.52 10.19 13.88
CA VAL A 18 10.92 9.93 14.20
C VAL A 18 11.12 8.68 15.08
N PRO A 19 10.24 8.41 16.09
CA PRO A 19 10.32 7.15 16.83
C PRO A 19 10.23 5.91 15.94
N LEU A 20 9.35 5.91 14.93
CA LEU A 20 9.22 4.80 14.01
C LEU A 20 10.45 4.67 13.09
N ARG A 21 11.06 5.79 12.69
CA ARG A 21 12.32 5.77 11.93
C ARG A 21 13.45 5.12 12.73
N LEU A 22 13.55 5.45 14.03
CA LEU A 22 14.53 4.83 14.92
C LEU A 22 14.28 3.33 15.10
N CYS A 23 13.02 2.92 15.34
CA CYS A 23 12.67 1.50 15.43
C CYS A 23 13.00 0.75 14.12
N GLY A 24 12.73 1.38 12.97
CA GLY A 24 13.12 0.84 11.66
C GLY A 24 14.63 0.66 11.54
N ALA A 25 15.44 1.65 11.95
CA ALA A 25 16.89 1.55 11.94
C ALA A 25 17.40 0.38 12.81
N LEU A 26 16.88 0.25 14.03
CA LEU A 26 17.25 -0.84 14.95
C LEU A 26 16.84 -2.21 14.39
N HIS A 27 15.65 -2.32 13.83
CA HIS A 27 15.19 -3.56 13.21
C HIS A 27 16.01 -3.90 11.96
N ALA A 28 16.48 -2.92 11.19
CA ALA A 28 17.38 -3.16 10.07
C ALA A 28 18.72 -3.75 10.52
N LEU A 29 19.27 -3.30 11.64
CA LEU A 29 20.48 -3.90 12.25
C LEU A 29 20.23 -5.37 12.66
N VAL A 30 19.04 -5.69 13.14
CA VAL A 30 18.64 -7.06 13.46
C VAL A 30 18.52 -7.91 12.19
N LEU A 31 17.83 -7.41 11.16
CA LEU A 31 17.61 -8.12 9.90
C LEU A 31 18.89 -8.37 9.08
N THR A 32 19.89 -7.51 9.26
CA THR A 32 21.21 -7.63 8.61
C THR A 32 22.24 -8.33 9.48
N GLU A 33 21.86 -8.78 10.67
CA GLU A 33 22.75 -9.39 11.68
C GLU A 33 23.93 -8.48 12.09
N ALA A 34 23.83 -7.18 11.83
CA ALA A 34 24.85 -6.18 12.16
C ALA A 34 24.98 -5.92 13.67
N ALA A 35 23.94 -6.25 14.46
CA ALA A 35 23.94 -6.19 15.91
C ALA A 35 23.43 -7.52 16.51
N PRO A 36 24.28 -8.57 16.61
CA PRO A 36 23.86 -9.91 17.05
C PRO A 36 23.23 -9.95 18.45
N ASP A 37 23.70 -9.09 19.36
CA ASP A 37 23.18 -9.01 20.73
C ASP A 37 21.78 -8.40 20.75
N LEU A 38 21.54 -7.38 19.92
CA LEU A 38 20.20 -6.82 19.71
C LEU A 38 19.26 -7.84 19.05
N ALA A 39 19.75 -8.63 18.11
CA ALA A 39 18.95 -9.68 17.47
C ALA A 39 18.48 -10.74 18.49
N ARG A 40 19.37 -11.17 19.41
CA ARG A 40 18.99 -12.07 20.52
C ARG A 40 17.98 -11.42 21.46
N ALA A 41 18.15 -10.14 21.78
CA ALA A 41 17.21 -9.38 22.61
C ALA A 41 15.81 -9.25 21.97
N TYR A 42 15.74 -8.99 20.66
CA TYR A 42 14.49 -8.99 19.90
C TYR A 42 13.80 -10.34 19.92
N ALA A 43 14.55 -11.44 19.73
CA ALA A 43 14.02 -12.79 19.79
C ALA A 43 13.50 -13.16 21.19
N ALA A 44 14.10 -12.62 22.25
CA ALA A 44 13.65 -12.78 23.63
C ALA A 44 12.49 -11.85 24.01
N ALA A 45 12.09 -10.92 23.13
CA ALA A 45 11.13 -9.84 23.41
C ALA A 45 11.52 -8.97 24.62
N GLU A 46 12.81 -8.88 24.93
CA GLU A 46 13.35 -8.13 26.06
C GLU A 46 14.63 -7.42 25.61
N VAL A 47 14.58 -6.09 25.54
CA VAL A 47 15.72 -5.25 25.13
C VAL A 47 16.20 -4.45 26.35
N PRO A 48 17.30 -4.85 27.00
CA PRO A 48 17.87 -4.10 28.11
C PRO A 48 18.29 -2.69 27.68
N ALA A 49 18.03 -1.69 28.53
CA ALA A 49 18.36 -0.30 28.22
C ALA A 49 19.85 -0.09 27.91
N GLY A 50 20.76 -0.72 28.68
CA GLY A 50 22.21 -0.62 28.44
C GLY A 50 22.63 -1.19 27.08
N LEU A 51 22.05 -2.32 26.66
CA LEU A 51 22.29 -2.88 25.32
C LEU A 51 21.81 -1.91 24.23
N LEU A 52 20.65 -1.28 24.42
CA LEU A 52 20.14 -0.31 23.46
C LEU A 52 21.08 0.90 23.36
N GLU A 53 21.57 1.42 24.49
CA GLU A 53 22.56 2.51 24.50
C GLU A 53 23.85 2.14 23.77
N ASP A 54 24.37 0.94 24.01
CA ASP A 54 25.57 0.43 23.33
C ASP A 54 25.36 0.35 21.81
N VAL A 55 24.22 -0.17 21.35
CA VAL A 55 23.89 -0.24 19.92
C VAL A 55 23.74 1.15 19.32
N LEU A 56 23.08 2.07 20.01
CA LEU A 56 22.91 3.46 19.55
C LEU A 56 24.25 4.16 19.35
N HIS A 57 25.24 3.87 20.21
CA HIS A 57 26.60 4.40 20.07
C HIS A 57 27.41 3.69 18.99
N ALA A 58 27.33 2.36 18.91
CA ALA A 58 28.13 1.57 17.98
C ALA A 58 27.67 1.73 16.51
N HIS A 59 26.41 2.08 16.27
CA HIS A 59 25.80 2.18 14.94
C HIS A 59 25.24 3.57 14.64
N ASP A 60 25.80 4.62 15.23
CA ASP A 60 25.26 5.98 15.17
C ASP A 60 25.06 6.49 13.73
N ALA A 61 26.07 6.38 12.86
CA ALA A 61 26.02 6.84 11.48
C ALA A 61 24.93 6.12 10.69
N ALA A 62 24.86 4.79 10.79
CA ALA A 62 23.82 4.01 10.12
C ALA A 62 22.42 4.40 10.61
N ILE A 63 22.23 4.60 11.92
CA ILE A 63 20.94 5.00 12.47
C ILE A 63 20.56 6.40 12.01
N LEU A 64 21.51 7.35 11.97
CA LEU A 64 21.26 8.70 11.49
C LEU A 64 20.82 8.73 10.02
N ASP A 65 21.46 7.94 9.16
CA ASP A 65 21.07 7.80 7.75
C ASP A 65 19.62 7.29 7.59
N TRP A 66 19.22 6.34 8.45
CA TRP A 66 17.85 5.84 8.47
C TRP A 66 16.83 6.90 8.90
N LEU A 67 17.20 7.79 9.81
CA LEU A 67 16.32 8.87 10.26
C LEU A 67 15.97 9.85 9.15
N ASP A 68 16.80 10.03 8.12
CA ASP A 68 16.54 11.03 7.07
C ASP A 68 15.39 10.63 6.14
N SER A 69 15.06 9.34 6.06
CA SER A 69 14.01 8.83 5.17
C SER A 69 12.72 8.51 5.94
N PRO A 70 11.55 8.99 5.48
CA PRO A 70 10.28 8.67 6.12
C PRO A 70 9.90 7.19 5.94
N PRO A 71 9.08 6.63 6.86
CA PRO A 71 8.46 5.33 6.65
C PRO A 71 7.55 5.37 5.41
N GLN A 72 7.65 4.37 4.54
CA GLN A 72 6.73 4.15 3.43
C GLN A 72 6.09 2.77 3.58
N THR A 73 4.82 2.76 3.99
CA THR A 73 4.11 1.52 4.31
C THR A 73 3.44 0.95 3.05
N ASN A 74 4.10 0.00 2.38
CA ASN A 74 3.54 -0.73 1.25
C ASN A 74 2.89 -2.05 1.70
N GLU A 75 1.81 -1.96 2.48
CA GLU A 75 1.18 -3.12 3.13
C GLU A 75 0.50 -4.07 2.14
N VAL A 76 1.14 -5.23 1.91
CA VAL A 76 0.69 -6.28 0.98
C VAL A 76 -0.68 -6.84 1.37
N ALA A 77 -1.00 -6.92 2.68
CA ALA A 77 -2.26 -7.48 3.13
C ALA A 77 -3.50 -6.69 2.64
N ARG A 78 -3.35 -5.40 2.32
CA ARG A 78 -4.42 -4.56 1.75
C ARG A 78 -4.88 -5.05 0.39
N SER A 79 -4.03 -5.79 -0.34
CA SER A 79 -4.40 -6.44 -1.60
C SER A 79 -5.60 -7.38 -1.48
N ALA A 80 -5.94 -7.88 -0.28
CA ALA A 80 -7.13 -8.70 -0.11
C ALA A 80 -8.42 -7.92 -0.42
N ALA A 81 -8.50 -6.65 0.00
CA ALA A 81 -9.61 -5.77 -0.32
C ALA A 81 -9.64 -5.43 -1.82
N LEU A 82 -8.46 -5.24 -2.44
CA LEU A 82 -8.33 -4.99 -3.88
C LEU A 82 -8.80 -6.18 -4.72
N ILE A 83 -8.47 -7.41 -4.33
CA ILE A 83 -8.97 -8.63 -4.97
C ILE A 83 -10.51 -8.68 -4.90
N GLY A 84 -11.09 -8.39 -3.73
CA GLY A 84 -12.55 -8.33 -3.56
C GLY A 84 -13.19 -7.27 -4.47
N ALA A 85 -12.64 -6.05 -4.47
CA ALA A 85 -13.11 -4.95 -5.32
C ALA A 85 -12.98 -5.26 -6.82
N ALA A 86 -11.86 -5.84 -7.25
CA ALA A 86 -11.61 -6.22 -8.63
C ALA A 86 -12.59 -7.30 -9.12
N ARG A 87 -12.84 -8.33 -8.31
CA ARG A 87 -13.83 -9.38 -8.63
C ARG A 87 -15.25 -8.82 -8.67
N PHE A 88 -15.62 -7.96 -7.72
CA PHE A 88 -16.90 -7.27 -7.72
C PHE A 88 -17.08 -6.41 -8.99
N LEU A 89 -16.05 -5.63 -9.36
CA LEU A 89 -16.03 -4.83 -10.59
C LEU A 89 -16.18 -5.68 -11.85
N ARG A 90 -15.48 -6.82 -11.94
CA ARG A 90 -15.60 -7.75 -13.08
C ARG A 90 -17.02 -8.32 -13.24
N GLY A 91 -17.77 -8.46 -12.14
CA GLY A 91 -19.18 -8.82 -12.19
C GLY A 91 -20.09 -7.72 -12.73
N LEU A 92 -19.70 -6.45 -12.58
CA LEU A 92 -20.43 -5.28 -13.10
C LEU A 92 -20.05 -4.93 -14.55
N ALA A 93 -18.77 -5.10 -14.88
CA ALA A 93 -18.18 -4.77 -16.18
C ALA A 93 -17.10 -5.84 -16.52
N PRO A 94 -17.41 -6.84 -17.34
CA PRO A 94 -16.55 -7.99 -17.60
C PRO A 94 -15.42 -7.69 -18.60
N LEU A 95 -14.65 -6.64 -18.36
CA LEU A 95 -13.50 -6.22 -19.17
C LEU A 95 -12.18 -6.41 -18.41
N PRO A 96 -11.05 -6.67 -19.08
CA PRO A 96 -9.75 -6.76 -18.43
C PRO A 96 -9.40 -5.43 -17.75
N LEU A 97 -8.68 -5.49 -16.63
CA LEU A 97 -8.36 -4.34 -15.81
C LEU A 97 -7.10 -3.63 -16.32
N ARG A 98 -7.20 -2.31 -16.47
CA ARG A 98 -6.06 -1.40 -16.50
C ARG A 98 -5.89 -0.78 -15.12
N LEU A 99 -4.87 -1.22 -14.38
CA LEU A 99 -4.64 -0.87 -12.98
C LEU A 99 -3.80 0.41 -12.86
N GLN A 100 -4.29 1.39 -12.08
CA GLN A 100 -3.62 2.66 -11.82
C GLN A 100 -3.56 2.92 -10.30
N GLU A 101 -2.40 2.69 -9.67
CA GLU A 101 -2.24 2.90 -8.21
C GLU A 101 -1.68 4.30 -7.89
N LEU A 102 -2.33 5.02 -6.97
CA LEU A 102 -1.82 6.30 -6.43
C LEU A 102 -1.13 6.07 -5.09
N GLY A 103 0.11 6.53 -4.94
CA GLY A 103 0.94 6.26 -3.75
C GLY A 103 1.46 4.83 -3.71
N ALA A 104 1.96 4.35 -4.86
CA ALA A 104 2.26 2.94 -5.08
C ALA A 104 3.50 2.43 -4.31
N SER A 105 4.34 3.31 -3.77
CA SER A 105 5.59 2.95 -3.09
C SER A 105 6.49 2.04 -3.93
N ALA A 106 6.66 0.76 -3.56
CA ALA A 106 7.42 -0.24 -4.34
C ALA A 106 6.56 -1.01 -5.35
N GLY A 107 5.30 -0.62 -5.54
CA GLY A 107 4.36 -1.24 -6.46
C GLY A 107 3.88 -2.63 -6.02
N LEU A 108 4.07 -3.03 -4.75
CA LEU A 108 3.72 -4.38 -4.31
C LEU A 108 2.21 -4.68 -4.48
N ASN A 109 1.33 -3.69 -4.32
CA ASN A 109 -0.11 -3.90 -4.47
C ASN A 109 -0.59 -3.90 -5.93
N LEU A 110 0.18 -3.37 -6.89
CA LEU A 110 -0.11 -3.55 -8.34
C LEU A 110 -0.12 -5.02 -8.76
N ASN A 111 0.45 -5.91 -7.94
CA ASN A 111 0.51 -7.35 -8.16
C ASN A 111 -0.62 -8.14 -7.49
N PHE A 112 -1.69 -7.49 -7.01
CA PHE A 112 -2.75 -8.16 -6.26
C PHE A 112 -3.43 -9.32 -7.01
N ASP A 113 -3.48 -9.27 -8.35
CA ASP A 113 -4.03 -10.32 -9.20
C ASP A 113 -3.21 -11.62 -9.16
N ARG A 114 -1.94 -11.53 -8.75
CA ARG A 114 -1.01 -12.65 -8.61
C ARG A 114 -0.94 -13.19 -7.19
N TYR A 115 -1.74 -12.66 -6.28
CA TYR A 115 -1.78 -13.06 -4.87
C TYR A 115 -2.94 -14.00 -4.59
N HIS A 116 -2.74 -14.89 -3.63
CA HIS A 116 -3.73 -15.91 -3.26
C HIS A 116 -4.53 -15.42 -2.05
N LEU A 117 -5.79 -15.08 -2.28
CA LEU A 117 -6.74 -14.79 -1.21
C LEU A 117 -7.32 -16.10 -0.64
N GLN A 118 -7.19 -16.29 0.67
CA GLN A 118 -7.50 -17.51 1.42
C GLN A 118 -6.54 -18.68 1.09
N ASP A 119 -7.04 -19.91 0.98
CA ASP A 119 -6.23 -21.11 0.80
C ASP A 119 -6.03 -21.46 -0.68
N GLY A 120 -4.85 -22.01 -1.02
CA GLY A 120 -4.67 -22.75 -2.28
C GLY A 120 -3.56 -22.28 -3.23
N GLY A 121 -2.47 -21.67 -2.76
CA GLY A 121 -1.35 -21.32 -3.66
C GLY A 121 0.01 -21.20 -3.00
N THR A 122 1.06 -21.36 -3.79
CA THR A 122 2.44 -21.03 -3.41
C THR A 122 2.70 -19.56 -3.75
N GLY A 123 3.50 -18.85 -2.94
CA GLY A 123 3.78 -17.42 -3.13
C GLY A 123 3.09 -16.53 -2.09
N VAL A 124 2.54 -15.39 -2.51
CA VAL A 124 1.94 -14.41 -1.59
C VAL A 124 0.55 -14.84 -1.18
N ARG A 125 0.41 -15.27 0.09
CA ARG A 125 -0.88 -15.64 0.69
C ARG A 125 -1.47 -14.50 1.51
N LEU A 126 -2.75 -14.23 1.28
CA LEU A 126 -3.55 -13.24 2.00
C LEU A 126 -4.68 -13.99 2.71
N ALA A 127 -4.69 -14.00 4.04
CA ALA A 127 -5.73 -14.67 4.81
C ALA A 127 -6.31 -13.71 5.87
N PRO A 128 -7.05 -12.67 5.46
CA PRO A 128 -7.77 -11.83 6.41
C PRO A 128 -8.91 -12.62 7.07
N ASP A 129 -9.32 -12.19 8.26
CA ASP A 129 -10.66 -12.54 8.76
C ASP A 129 -11.70 -11.86 7.87
N TRP A 130 -12.26 -12.63 6.93
CA TRP A 130 -13.22 -12.13 5.95
C TRP A 130 -14.66 -12.40 6.42
N GLN A 131 -15.43 -11.33 6.56
CA GLN A 131 -16.83 -11.36 6.96
C GLN A 131 -17.72 -10.88 5.81
N GLY A 132 -18.78 -11.62 5.49
CA GLY A 132 -19.66 -11.36 4.34
C GLY A 132 -19.30 -12.16 3.10
N ASP A 133 -20.10 -12.02 2.03
CA ASP A 133 -19.98 -12.85 0.83
C ASP A 133 -18.75 -12.46 0.02
N LEU A 134 -17.74 -13.33 0.02
CA LEU A 134 -16.51 -13.13 -0.76
C LEU A 134 -16.82 -13.12 -2.27
N PRO A 135 -16.55 -12.01 -2.99
CA PRO A 135 -16.73 -11.96 -4.43
C PRO A 135 -15.90 -13.05 -5.14
N GLN A 136 -16.55 -13.76 -6.05
CA GLN A 136 -15.94 -14.80 -6.88
C GLN A 136 -15.61 -14.25 -8.28
N GLY A 137 -14.77 -14.97 -9.02
CA GLY A 137 -14.39 -14.62 -10.38
C GLY A 137 -12.89 -14.50 -10.58
N THR A 138 -12.48 -14.57 -11.84
CA THR A 138 -11.08 -14.38 -12.25
C THR A 138 -10.78 -12.89 -12.40
N ILE A 139 -9.54 -12.53 -12.07
CA ILE A 139 -9.02 -11.19 -12.33
C ILE A 139 -8.14 -11.31 -13.56
N GLU A 140 -8.44 -10.50 -14.57
CA GLU A 140 -7.65 -10.39 -15.79
C GLU A 140 -7.11 -8.96 -15.84
N VAL A 141 -5.78 -8.83 -15.93
CA VAL A 141 -5.10 -7.52 -15.95
C VAL A 141 -4.47 -7.31 -17.32
N ALA A 142 -4.96 -6.32 -18.06
CA ALA A 142 -4.37 -5.91 -19.34
C ALA A 142 -3.09 -5.11 -19.16
N SER A 143 -3.06 -4.23 -18.15
CA SER A 143 -1.87 -3.43 -17.82
C SER A 143 -1.94 -2.95 -16.37
N ARG A 144 -0.78 -2.59 -15.82
CA ARG A 144 -0.64 -2.02 -14.47
C ARG A 144 0.41 -0.93 -14.47
N ARG A 145 0.16 0.17 -13.77
CA ARG A 145 1.13 1.24 -13.52
C ARG A 145 0.77 1.97 -12.24
N GLY A 146 1.76 2.47 -11.52
CA GLY A 146 1.55 3.28 -10.33
C GLY A 146 2.34 4.57 -10.37
N VAL A 147 2.08 5.43 -9.39
CA VAL A 147 2.85 6.64 -9.13
C VAL A 147 3.15 6.78 -7.65
N ASP A 148 4.35 7.25 -7.33
CA ASP A 148 4.74 7.66 -5.98
C ASP A 148 5.68 8.87 -6.05
N LEU A 149 5.69 9.71 -5.02
CA LEU A 149 6.65 10.83 -4.94
C LEU A 149 8.09 10.34 -4.78
N ASN A 150 8.26 9.23 -4.05
CA ASN A 150 9.54 8.57 -3.86
C ASN A 150 9.37 7.05 -4.06
N PRO A 151 9.27 6.58 -5.31
CA PRO A 151 9.15 5.16 -5.61
C PRO A 151 10.32 4.39 -5.01
N LEU A 152 10.00 3.26 -4.36
CA LEU A 152 10.99 2.36 -3.78
C LEU A 152 11.32 1.27 -4.78
N ASP A 153 12.60 0.92 -4.86
CA ASP A 153 13.10 -0.19 -5.66
C ASP A 153 13.00 -1.49 -4.84
N PRO A 154 12.25 -2.52 -5.28
CA PRO A 154 12.10 -3.76 -4.52
C PRO A 154 13.41 -4.53 -4.26
N ASP A 155 14.42 -4.36 -5.11
CA ASP A 155 15.72 -4.99 -4.95
C ASP A 155 16.58 -4.21 -3.95
N ARG A 156 16.79 -2.91 -4.21
CA ARG A 156 17.65 -2.05 -3.38
C ARG A 156 17.01 -1.71 -2.03
N ASP A 157 15.71 -1.41 -2.01
CA ASP A 157 15.00 -0.83 -0.87
C ASP A 157 14.16 -1.88 -0.09
N GLY A 158 14.23 -3.16 -0.47
CA GLY A 158 13.47 -4.23 0.18
C GLY A 158 13.75 -4.39 1.69
N LEU A 159 15.00 -4.15 2.13
CA LEU A 159 15.35 -4.11 3.55
C LEU A 159 14.58 -3.00 4.29
N ARG A 160 14.43 -1.84 3.67
CA ARG A 160 13.71 -0.69 4.25
C ARG A 160 12.25 -1.04 4.51
N LEU A 161 11.58 -1.64 3.55
CA LEU A 161 10.20 -2.11 3.70
C LEU A 161 10.06 -3.11 4.84
N MET A 162 10.99 -4.07 4.92
CA MET A 162 10.99 -5.10 5.98
C MET A 162 11.25 -4.52 7.37
N ALA A 163 12.17 -3.57 7.49
CA ALA A 163 12.55 -2.98 8.76
C ALA A 163 11.40 -2.20 9.44
N TYR A 164 10.46 -1.67 8.66
CA TYR A 164 9.25 -1.01 9.18
C TYR A 164 8.10 -1.98 9.53
N CYS A 165 8.29 -3.27 9.36
CA CYS A 165 7.43 -4.28 9.97
C CYS A 165 7.90 -4.55 11.40
N TRP A 166 6.98 -4.68 12.35
CA TRP A 166 7.35 -5.03 13.73
C TRP A 166 7.95 -6.44 13.78
N ALA A 167 8.98 -6.63 14.60
CA ALA A 167 9.78 -7.85 14.63
C ALA A 167 8.99 -9.10 15.06
N ASP A 168 7.94 -8.92 15.86
CA ASP A 168 7.03 -9.96 16.32
C ASP A 168 5.98 -10.38 15.26
N GLN A 169 5.84 -9.60 14.18
CA GLN A 169 4.86 -9.85 13.11
C GLN A 169 5.39 -10.80 12.03
N SER A 170 5.83 -12.00 12.43
CA SER A 170 6.44 -13.00 11.56
C SER A 170 5.61 -13.34 10.30
N ALA A 171 4.28 -13.45 10.44
CA ALA A 171 3.39 -13.70 9.32
C ALA A 171 3.31 -12.52 8.32
N ARG A 172 3.41 -11.28 8.81
CA ARG A 172 3.47 -10.08 7.97
C ARG A 172 4.82 -10.01 7.24
N MET A 173 5.91 -10.29 7.95
CA MET A 173 7.26 -10.40 7.39
C MET A 173 7.35 -11.44 6.27
N ALA A 174 6.83 -12.65 6.50
CA ALA A 174 6.85 -13.72 5.50
C ALA A 174 6.09 -13.33 4.22
N ARG A 175 4.93 -12.67 4.38
CA ARG A 175 4.13 -12.17 3.26
C ARG A 175 4.84 -11.07 2.48
N LEU A 176 5.47 -10.13 3.19
CA LEU A 176 6.24 -9.05 2.57
C LEU A 176 7.44 -9.60 1.79
N ARG A 177 8.18 -10.57 2.35
CA ARG A 177 9.27 -11.26 1.64
C ARG A 177 8.78 -11.93 0.36
N ALA A 178 7.69 -12.68 0.44
CA ALA A 178 7.11 -13.33 -0.75
C ALA A 178 6.69 -12.32 -1.83
N ALA A 179 6.14 -11.15 -1.43
CA ALA A 179 5.78 -10.09 -2.35
C ALA A 179 7.00 -9.41 -2.98
N LEU A 180 8.05 -9.17 -2.21
CA LEU A 180 9.33 -8.66 -2.70
C LEU A 180 9.95 -9.64 -3.71
N ASP A 181 9.97 -10.93 -3.41
CA ASP A 181 10.53 -11.95 -4.32
C ASP A 181 9.73 -12.06 -5.63
N LEU A 182 8.41 -11.92 -5.58
CA LEU A 182 7.58 -11.83 -6.78
C LEU A 182 7.91 -10.56 -7.59
N THR A 183 7.96 -9.41 -6.92
CA THR A 183 8.13 -8.11 -7.55
C THR A 183 9.53 -7.92 -8.13
N ARG A 184 10.58 -8.48 -7.50
CA ARG A 184 11.95 -8.46 -8.07
C ARG A 184 12.07 -9.19 -9.40
N ARG A 185 11.28 -10.25 -9.61
CA ARG A 185 11.30 -11.03 -10.86
C ARG A 185 10.57 -10.34 -12.00
N ASP A 186 9.53 -9.58 -11.69
CA ASP A 186 8.71 -8.85 -12.66
C ASP A 186 8.17 -7.56 -12.02
N PRO A 187 9.00 -6.50 -11.94
CA PRO A 187 8.62 -5.28 -11.23
C PRO A 187 7.58 -4.50 -12.04
N PRO A 188 6.45 -4.11 -11.42
CA PRO A 188 5.47 -3.28 -12.08
C PRO A 188 6.04 -1.86 -12.26
N PRO A 189 5.65 -1.13 -13.33
CA PRO A 189 6.13 0.22 -13.55
C PRO A 189 5.53 1.17 -12.52
N VAL A 190 6.39 1.84 -11.76
CA VAL A 190 6.02 2.91 -10.83
C VAL A 190 6.75 4.19 -11.22
N ASP A 191 6.00 5.19 -11.66
CA ASP A 191 6.56 6.48 -12.03
C ASP A 191 6.84 7.32 -10.78
N ARG A 192 7.91 8.11 -10.85
CA ARG A 192 8.16 9.16 -9.86
C ARG A 192 7.36 10.40 -10.24
N GLY A 193 6.45 10.86 -9.39
CA GLY A 193 5.66 12.05 -9.66
C GLY A 193 4.59 12.36 -8.63
N ASP A 194 3.96 13.54 -8.78
CA ASP A 194 2.75 13.89 -8.05
C ASP A 194 1.56 13.09 -8.60
N ALA A 195 0.71 12.58 -7.70
CA ALA A 195 -0.41 11.72 -8.08
C ALA A 195 -1.47 12.44 -8.93
N GLY A 196 -1.68 13.74 -8.72
CA GLY A 196 -2.68 14.55 -9.42
C GLY A 196 -2.29 14.84 -10.86
N ASP A 197 -1.06 15.30 -11.06
CA ASP A 197 -0.51 15.54 -12.40
C ASP A 197 -0.44 14.23 -13.19
N TRP A 198 0.11 13.19 -12.57
CA TRP A 198 0.21 11.87 -13.21
C TRP A 198 -1.16 11.31 -13.59
N LEU A 199 -2.17 11.38 -12.70
CA LEU A 199 -3.50 10.86 -13.00
C LEU A 199 -4.19 11.66 -14.11
N THR A 200 -3.95 12.97 -14.17
CA THR A 200 -4.45 13.84 -15.25
C THR A 200 -3.97 13.37 -16.61
N ASP A 201 -2.69 13.02 -16.72
CA ASP A 201 -2.09 12.51 -17.96
C ASP A 201 -2.59 11.10 -18.28
N GLN A 202 -2.61 10.21 -17.28
CA GLN A 202 -3.01 8.83 -17.47
C GLN A 202 -4.48 8.65 -17.87
N LEU A 203 -5.35 9.60 -17.48
CA LEU A 203 -6.76 9.60 -17.82
C LEU A 203 -7.12 10.59 -18.94
N ALA A 204 -6.13 11.13 -19.67
CA ALA A 204 -6.37 12.04 -20.78
C ALA A 204 -7.10 11.38 -21.96
N GLN A 205 -6.90 10.07 -22.15
CA GLN A 205 -7.59 9.28 -23.17
C GLN A 205 -8.29 8.07 -22.54
N PRO A 206 -9.52 7.73 -23.00
CA PRO A 206 -10.17 6.48 -22.63
C PRO A 206 -9.36 5.26 -23.06
N ALA A 207 -9.63 4.11 -22.44
CA ALA A 207 -9.01 2.83 -22.80
C ALA A 207 -10.08 1.84 -23.29
N PRO A 208 -10.53 1.91 -24.56
CA PRO A 208 -11.49 0.96 -25.12
C PRO A 208 -11.05 -0.49 -24.96
N GLY A 209 -11.99 -1.36 -24.56
CA GLY A 209 -11.74 -2.78 -24.32
C GLY A 209 -11.17 -3.10 -22.94
N ALA A 210 -11.01 -2.11 -22.05
CA ALA A 210 -10.52 -2.31 -20.69
C ALA A 210 -11.30 -1.47 -19.66
N LEU A 211 -11.47 -2.01 -18.45
CA LEU A 211 -11.91 -1.23 -17.30
C LEU A 211 -10.70 -0.61 -16.63
N THR A 212 -10.61 0.73 -16.63
CA THR A 212 -9.56 1.43 -15.89
C THR A 212 -9.93 1.46 -14.41
N MET A 213 -9.16 0.81 -13.55
CA MET A 213 -9.33 0.83 -12.10
C MET A 213 -8.23 1.70 -11.49
N VAL A 214 -8.62 2.91 -11.07
CA VAL A 214 -7.80 3.79 -10.24
C VAL A 214 -8.00 3.40 -8.79
N PHE A 215 -6.93 3.18 -8.04
CA PHE A 215 -7.05 2.81 -6.63
C PHE A 215 -5.93 3.37 -5.76
N HIS A 216 -6.21 3.46 -4.47
CA HIS A 216 -5.24 3.81 -3.45
C HIS A 216 -5.64 3.22 -2.10
N THR A 217 -4.63 2.92 -1.27
CA THR A 217 -4.83 2.25 0.02
C THR A 217 -4.04 2.94 1.13
N ILE A 218 -4.72 3.75 1.94
CA ILE A 218 -4.13 4.58 3.02
C ILE A 218 -3.04 5.51 2.45
N ALA A 219 -3.31 6.10 1.29
CA ALA A 219 -2.40 7.03 0.62
C ALA A 219 -2.96 8.46 0.60
N ALA A 220 -4.29 8.62 0.55
CA ALA A 220 -4.92 9.92 0.34
C ALA A 220 -4.61 10.94 1.45
N GLN A 221 -4.41 10.47 2.69
CA GLN A 221 -4.02 11.33 3.82
C GLN A 221 -2.65 12.02 3.64
N TYR A 222 -1.81 11.51 2.73
CA TYR A 222 -0.50 12.09 2.43
C TYR A 222 -0.55 13.04 1.23
N PHE A 223 -1.68 13.15 0.54
CA PHE A 223 -1.81 14.05 -0.60
C PHE A 223 -2.04 15.49 -0.13
N PRO A 224 -1.20 16.44 -0.57
CA PRO A 224 -1.50 17.85 -0.40
C PRO A 224 -2.89 18.20 -0.96
N PRO A 225 -3.57 19.24 -0.44
CA PRO A 225 -4.89 19.64 -0.93
C PRO A 225 -4.94 19.87 -2.46
N ALA A 226 -3.87 20.41 -3.04
CA ALA A 226 -3.76 20.60 -4.49
C ALA A 226 -3.73 19.27 -5.26
N THR A 227 -2.94 18.29 -4.81
CA THR A 227 -2.87 16.95 -5.38
C THR A 227 -4.21 16.24 -5.28
N ALA A 228 -4.88 16.29 -4.12
CA ALA A 228 -6.20 15.69 -3.93
C ALA A 228 -7.24 16.32 -4.87
N GLN A 229 -7.23 17.64 -5.03
CA GLN A 229 -8.11 18.35 -5.95
C GLN A 229 -7.83 17.97 -7.41
N ALA A 230 -6.56 17.88 -7.82
CA ALA A 230 -6.18 17.46 -9.17
C ALA A 230 -6.65 16.03 -9.47
N CYS A 231 -6.46 15.09 -8.54
CA CYS A 231 -6.98 13.72 -8.65
C CYS A 231 -8.50 13.71 -8.85
N ALA A 232 -9.24 14.45 -8.02
CA ALA A 232 -10.70 14.54 -8.10
C ALA A 232 -11.16 15.13 -9.45
N THR A 233 -10.49 16.17 -9.94
CA THR A 233 -10.76 16.78 -11.24
C THR A 233 -10.47 15.82 -12.40
N ALA A 234 -9.36 15.08 -12.36
CA ALA A 234 -9.01 14.09 -13.37
C ALA A 234 -10.05 12.96 -13.45
N LEU A 235 -10.45 12.41 -12.29
CA LEU A 235 -11.48 11.38 -12.19
C LEU A 235 -12.85 11.88 -12.69
N ALA A 236 -13.25 13.09 -12.31
CA ALA A 236 -14.52 13.67 -12.75
C ALA A 236 -14.57 13.86 -14.28
N ARG A 237 -13.48 14.40 -14.87
CA ARG A 237 -13.36 14.59 -16.32
C ARG A 237 -13.41 13.27 -17.06
N ALA A 238 -12.62 12.29 -16.63
CA ALA A 238 -12.55 10.98 -17.27
C ALA A 238 -13.85 10.19 -17.10
N GLY A 239 -14.47 10.25 -15.92
CA GLY A 239 -15.76 9.62 -15.64
C GLY A 239 -16.90 10.18 -16.48
N ALA A 240 -16.87 11.47 -16.83
CA ALA A 240 -17.86 12.07 -17.73
C ALA A 240 -17.73 11.59 -19.20
N ALA A 241 -16.55 11.10 -19.59
CA ALA A 241 -16.28 10.55 -20.91
C ALA A 241 -16.34 9.01 -20.96
N ALA A 242 -16.53 8.34 -19.83
CA ALA A 242 -16.51 6.89 -19.73
C ALA A 242 -17.78 6.26 -20.35
N THR A 243 -17.60 5.15 -21.06
CA THR A 243 -18.67 4.38 -21.71
C THR A 243 -18.61 2.92 -21.24
N PRO A 244 -19.61 2.08 -21.57
CA PRO A 244 -19.53 0.64 -21.31
C PRO A 244 -18.29 -0.04 -21.93
N GLU A 245 -17.76 0.48 -23.04
CA GLU A 245 -16.59 -0.06 -23.74
C GLU A 245 -15.26 0.43 -23.14
N ALA A 246 -15.27 1.55 -22.41
CA ALA A 246 -14.10 2.12 -21.75
C ALA A 246 -14.46 2.64 -20.34
N PRO A 247 -14.91 1.75 -19.42
CA PRO A 247 -15.38 2.18 -18.11
C PRO A 247 -14.21 2.59 -17.21
N LEU A 248 -14.52 3.49 -16.26
CA LEU A 248 -13.61 3.94 -15.22
C LEU A 248 -14.15 3.52 -13.85
N ALA A 249 -13.30 2.99 -13.00
CA ALA A 249 -13.58 2.73 -11.60
C ALA A 249 -12.58 3.45 -10.70
N HIS A 250 -13.05 3.99 -9.59
CA HIS A 250 -12.23 4.54 -8.52
C HIS A 250 -12.50 3.76 -7.24
N VAL A 251 -11.50 3.03 -6.75
CA VAL A 251 -11.56 2.19 -5.55
C VAL A 251 -10.73 2.83 -4.45
N GLU A 252 -11.36 3.11 -3.33
CA GLU A 252 -10.72 3.75 -2.18
C GLU A 252 -10.71 2.79 -1.00
N MET A 253 -9.55 2.62 -0.36
CA MET A 253 -9.43 2.06 0.99
C MET A 253 -8.77 3.13 1.87
N GLU A 254 -9.57 3.95 2.56
CA GLU A 254 -9.07 5.15 3.24
C GLU A 254 -9.65 5.33 4.63
N ALA A 255 -8.90 6.02 5.50
CA ALA A 255 -9.38 6.43 6.81
C ALA A 255 -10.49 7.49 6.69
N ASP A 256 -11.53 7.35 7.51
CA ASP A 256 -12.67 8.27 7.58
C ASP A 256 -13.11 8.57 9.02
N GLY A 257 -12.27 8.20 10.00
CA GLY A 257 -12.54 8.34 11.44
C GLY A 257 -13.29 7.16 12.08
N GLY A 258 -13.71 6.15 11.32
CA GLY A 258 -14.33 4.94 11.88
C GLY A 258 -13.34 3.81 12.22
N GLU A 259 -13.88 2.65 12.62
CA GLU A 259 -13.08 1.43 12.89
C GLU A 259 -12.47 0.88 11.59
N GLY A 260 -11.17 1.08 11.39
CA GLY A 260 -10.48 0.72 10.15
C GLY A 260 -10.77 1.67 8.99
N ALA A 261 -10.42 1.23 7.79
CA ALA A 261 -10.60 1.98 6.55
C ALA A 261 -11.97 1.70 5.91
N ALA A 262 -12.60 2.74 5.38
CA ALA A 262 -13.77 2.60 4.52
C ALA A 262 -13.36 2.08 3.14
N LEU A 263 -14.11 1.11 2.62
CA LEU A 263 -13.97 0.63 1.25
C LEU A 263 -15.08 1.25 0.39
N ARG A 264 -14.69 2.09 -0.57
CA ARG A 264 -15.62 2.76 -1.49
C ARG A 264 -15.28 2.43 -2.93
N LEU A 265 -16.32 2.41 -3.77
CA LEU A 265 -16.20 2.25 -5.20
C LEU A 265 -17.09 3.26 -5.90
N THR A 266 -16.54 3.99 -6.86
CA THR A 266 -17.31 4.70 -7.89
C THR A 266 -17.04 4.06 -9.25
N LEU A 267 -18.09 3.75 -10.00
CA LEU A 267 -18.02 3.24 -11.38
C LEU A 267 -18.66 4.27 -12.32
N TRP A 268 -17.99 4.52 -13.44
CA TRP A 268 -18.51 5.24 -14.60
C TRP A 268 -18.46 4.34 -15.82
N ASP A 269 -19.63 4.01 -16.37
CA ASP A 269 -19.80 3.14 -17.55
C ASP A 269 -20.92 3.66 -18.47
N GLY A 270 -20.97 4.98 -18.65
CA GLY A 270 -22.12 5.70 -19.23
C GLY A 270 -23.14 6.16 -18.18
N ALA A 271 -23.11 5.57 -16.98
CA ALA A 271 -23.76 6.09 -15.79
C ALA A 271 -22.78 6.16 -14.62
N ARG A 272 -22.99 7.07 -13.68
CA ARG A 272 -22.21 7.15 -12.44
C ARG A 272 -22.94 6.39 -11.33
N ARG A 273 -22.29 5.39 -10.76
CA ARG A 273 -22.81 4.57 -9.66
C ARG A 273 -21.79 4.46 -8.53
N HIS A 274 -22.28 4.42 -7.29
CA HIS A 274 -21.43 4.40 -6.10
C HIS A 274 -21.79 3.24 -5.19
N TRP A 275 -20.79 2.65 -4.54
CA TRP A 275 -20.96 1.63 -3.53
C TRP A 275 -20.14 1.93 -2.30
N ALA A 276 -20.74 1.70 -1.13
CA ALA A 276 -19.98 1.35 0.06
C ALA A 276 -19.74 -0.16 0.00
N LEU A 277 -18.50 -0.60 -0.21
CA LEU A 277 -18.14 -2.01 -0.28
C LEU A 277 -17.99 -2.65 1.10
N GLY A 278 -17.80 -1.83 2.14
CA GLY A 278 -17.66 -2.25 3.52
C GLY A 278 -16.47 -1.58 4.20
N ARG A 279 -15.76 -2.33 5.04
CA ARG A 279 -14.60 -1.85 5.81
C ARG A 279 -13.45 -2.86 5.83
N ALA A 280 -12.24 -2.38 6.02
CA ALA A 280 -11.06 -3.22 6.20
C ALA A 280 -10.11 -2.66 7.27
N ASP A 281 -9.38 -3.54 7.94
CA ASP A 281 -8.28 -3.13 8.82
C ASP A 281 -7.21 -2.34 8.06
N PHE A 282 -6.60 -1.34 8.70
CA PHE A 282 -5.51 -0.55 8.09
C PHE A 282 -4.31 -1.39 7.62
N HIS A 283 -4.13 -2.58 8.19
CA HIS A 283 -3.10 -3.55 7.82
C HIS A 283 -3.67 -4.83 7.21
N GLY A 284 -4.92 -4.82 6.72
CA GLY A 284 -5.53 -5.96 6.02
C GLY A 284 -5.71 -7.23 6.87
N ARG A 285 -5.79 -7.10 8.21
CA ARG A 285 -6.04 -8.24 9.12
C ARG A 285 -7.47 -8.78 9.05
N TRP A 286 -8.44 -7.92 8.82
CA TRP A 286 -9.85 -8.28 8.67
C TRP A 286 -10.50 -7.45 7.56
N ILE A 287 -11.56 -8.00 6.95
CA ILE A 287 -12.40 -7.34 5.96
C ILE A 287 -13.85 -7.63 6.31
N ARG A 288 -14.65 -6.58 6.48
CA ARG A 288 -16.11 -6.65 6.60
C ARG A 288 -16.72 -6.21 5.28
N TRP A 289 -17.06 -7.19 4.45
CA TRP A 289 -17.57 -6.99 3.09
C TRP A 289 -19.09 -6.94 3.07
N GLN A 290 -19.66 -5.78 2.74
CA GLN A 290 -21.11 -5.53 2.74
C GLN A 290 -21.47 -4.51 1.64
N PRO A 291 -21.41 -4.92 0.35
CA PRO A 291 -21.61 -4.00 -0.76
C PRO A 291 -23.04 -3.47 -0.78
N ARG A 292 -23.17 -2.14 -0.70
CA ARG A 292 -24.44 -1.42 -0.82
C ARG A 292 -24.28 -0.30 -1.83
N GLN A 293 -25.09 -0.33 -2.89
CA GLN A 293 -25.17 0.77 -3.83
C GLN A 293 -25.80 1.99 -3.13
N MET A 294 -25.24 3.17 -3.35
CA MET A 294 -25.66 4.44 -2.76
C MET A 294 -26.35 5.35 -3.77
#